data_AF-A0A072UPP2-F1
#
_entry.id   AF-A0A072UPP2-F1
#
_cell.length_a   1.000
_cell.length_b   1.000
_cell.length_c   1.000
_cell.angle_alpha   90.00
_cell.angle_beta   90.00
_cell.angle_gamma   90.00
#
_symmetry.space_group_name_H-M   'P 1'
#
loop_
_entity.id
_entity.type
_entity.pdbx_description
1 polymer ?
#
loop_
_entity_poly.entity_id
_entity_poly.type
_entity_poly.pdbx_seq_one_letter_code
_entity_poly.pdbx_strand_id
1 'polypeptide(L)' 'MVFNTLTIEGESGKGIEEVEEAGRRGFSSKTDLPKKLYNKLYDIDQIKAELKNGVLKVIVPKIKKEERNYAINVKVE' A
#
# COMPACT_ATOMS: atom_id res chain seq x y z
N MET A 1 -2.03 15.14 -9.03
CA MET A 1 -1.67 14.86 -7.63
C MET A 1 -1.20 13.42 -7.56
N VAL A 2 0.04 13.17 -7.13
CA VAL A 2 0.59 11.80 -7.08
C VAL A 2 0.33 11.24 -5.69
N PHE A 3 -0.52 10.23 -5.58
CA PHE A 3 -0.81 9.57 -4.32
C PHE A 3 0.27 8.52 -4.05
N ASN A 4 1.15 8.81 -3.07
CA ASN A 4 2.21 7.93 -2.61
C ASN A 4 1.80 7.10 -1.38
N THR A 5 0.51 7.02 -1.07
CA THR A 5 0.00 6.44 0.16
C THR A 5 -0.60 5.07 -0.13
N LEU A 6 -0.12 4.04 0.57
CA LEU A 6 -0.80 2.75 0.64
C LEU A 6 -1.95 2.87 1.65
N THR A 7 -3.17 2.69 1.16
CA THR A 7 -4.38 2.71 1.98
C THR A 7 -4.93 1.29 2.08
N ILE A 8 -5.19 0.84 3.31
CA ILE A 8 -5.83 -0.42 3.63
C ILE A 8 -7.16 -0.09 4.29
N GLU A 9 -8.26 -0.55 3.70
CA GLU A 9 -9.61 -0.36 4.21
C GLU A 9 -10.30 -1.72 4.35
N GLY A 10 -11.04 -1.88 5.44
CA GLY A 10 -11.83 -3.07 5.72
C GLY A 10 -13.12 -2.69 6.42
N GLU A 11 -14.23 -3.25 5.96
CA GLU A 11 -15.54 -3.11 6.57
C GLU A 11 -15.94 -4.41 7.27
N SER A 12 -16.62 -4.31 8.42
CA SER A 12 -17.27 -5.47 9.04
C SER A 12 -18.58 -5.73 8.31
N GLY A 13 -18.69 -6.91 7.67
CA GLY A 13 -19.92 -7.31 6.98
C GLY A 13 -21.11 -7.43 7.93
N LYS A 14 -22.33 -7.18 7.42
CA LYS A 14 -23.61 -7.18 8.15
C LYS A 14 -24.09 -8.54 8.71
N GLY A 15 -23.20 -9.51 8.94
CA GLY A 15 -23.55 -10.87 9.37
C GLY A 15 -23.08 -11.26 10.77
N ILE A 16 -22.53 -10.33 11.55
CA ILE A 16 -22.16 -10.55 12.96
C ILE A 16 -23.25 -9.89 13.80
N GLU A 17 -24.40 -10.55 13.93
CA GLU A 17 -25.56 -10.04 14.67
C GLU A 17 -25.46 -10.20 16.20
N GLU A 18 -24.35 -10.67 16.76
CA GLU A 18 -24.28 -11.00 18.20
C GLU A 18 -23.17 -10.32 19.00
N VAL A 19 -22.88 -9.03 18.76
CA VAL A 19 -22.21 -8.22 19.78
C VAL A 19 -22.78 -6.80 19.78
N GLU A 20 -23.84 -6.60 20.57
CA GLU A 20 -24.58 -5.33 20.70
C GLU A 20 -23.75 -4.14 21.25
N GLU A 21 -22.46 -4.32 21.56
CA GLU A 21 -21.59 -3.24 22.07
C GLU A 21 -20.37 -2.90 21.18
N ALA A 22 -20.08 -3.69 20.14
CA ALA A 22 -18.89 -3.50 19.31
C ALA A 22 -19.24 -2.89 17.95
N GLY A 23 -19.82 -1.69 17.96
CA GLY A 23 -20.33 -1.00 16.78
C GLY A 23 -19.41 -1.09 15.56
N ARG A 24 -19.97 -1.51 14.41
CA ARG A 24 -19.37 -1.58 13.06
C ARG A 24 -17.92 -1.07 12.99
N ARG A 25 -16.97 -1.88 13.46
CA ARG A 25 -15.56 -1.50 13.46
C ARG A 25 -15.04 -1.69 12.05
N GLY A 26 -14.93 -0.59 11.31
CA GLY A 26 -14.10 -0.53 10.12
C GLY A 26 -12.63 -0.47 10.52
N PHE A 27 -11.76 -1.06 9.70
CA PHE A 27 -10.31 -0.92 9.84
C PHE A 27 -9.81 -0.02 8.71
N SER A 28 -9.11 1.05 9.04
CA SER A 28 -8.41 1.89 8.06
C SER A 28 -6.98 2.08 8.52
N SER A 29 -6.03 1.80 7.63
CA SER A 29 -4.61 2.08 7.84
C SER A 29 -4.04 2.76 6.60
N LYS A 30 -3.21 3.78 6.85
CA LYS A 30 -2.56 4.55 5.80
C LYS A 30 -1.07 4.57 6.08
N THR A 31 -0.28 4.20 5.09
CA THR A 31 1.18 4.24 5.16
C THR A 31 1.72 5.00 3.96
N ASP A 32 2.42 6.10 4.23
CA ASP A 32 3.07 6.88 3.17
C ASP A 32 4.34 6.18 2.67
N LEU A 33 4.40 5.96 1.36
CA LEU A 33 5.61 5.54 0.66
C LEU A 33 6.44 6.79 0.30
N PRO A 34 7.78 6.70 0.22
CA PRO A 34 8.66 7.81 -0.12
C PRO A 34 8.23 8.61 -1.37
N LYS A 35 7.82 9.88 -1.16
CA LYS A 35 7.18 10.77 -2.16
C LYS A 35 7.96 11.00 -3.46
N LYS A 36 9.29 11.03 -3.41
CA LYS A 36 10.09 11.51 -4.56
C LYS A 36 10.46 10.44 -5.58
N LEU A 37 10.27 9.15 -5.28
CA LEU A 37 10.80 8.06 -6.10
C LEU A 37 9.99 6.76 -5.95
N TYR A 38 8.72 6.79 -5.54
CA TYR A 38 7.98 5.56 -5.21
C TYR A 38 7.95 4.54 -6.37
N ASN A 39 7.75 4.98 -7.61
CA ASN A 39 7.83 4.13 -8.81
C ASN A 39 9.27 3.77 -9.26
N LYS A 40 10.30 4.40 -8.70
CA LYS A 40 11.71 4.07 -8.92
C LYS A 40 12.31 3.22 -7.80
N LEU A 41 11.67 3.19 -6.63
CA LEU A 41 12.12 2.47 -5.44
C LEU A 41 11.31 1.20 -5.20
N TYR A 42 10.05 1.16 -5.63
CA TYR A 42 9.13 0.07 -5.41
C TYR A 42 8.52 -0.37 -6.73
N ASP A 43 8.39 -1.69 -6.87
CA ASP A 43 7.70 -2.30 -7.99
C ASP A 43 6.21 -2.39 -7.62
N ILE A 44 5.48 -1.36 -8.03
CA ILE A 44 4.08 -1.14 -7.64
C ILE A 44 3.19 -2.20 -8.27
N ASP A 45 3.52 -2.61 -9.51
CA ASP A 45 2.76 -3.62 -10.26
C ASP A 45 2.90 -5.01 -9.63
N GLN A 46 3.92 -5.22 -8.79
CA GLN A 46 4.16 -6.46 -8.06
C GLN A 46 3.74 -6.41 -6.58
N ILE A 47 2.98 -5.41 -6.14
CA ILE A 47 2.39 -5.39 -4.79
C ILE A 47 1.43 -6.58 -4.63
N LYS A 48 1.57 -7.31 -3.53
CA LYS A 48 0.76 -8.50 -3.23
C LYS A 48 0.15 -8.38 -1.84
N ALA A 49 -1.07 -8.87 -1.69
CA ALA A 49 -1.77 -8.89 -0.41
C ALA A 49 -2.33 -10.30 -0.14
N GLU A 50 -2.30 -10.71 1.13
CA GLU A 50 -2.78 -11.99 1.61
C GLU A 50 -3.51 -11.81 2.95
N LEU A 51 -4.76 -12.23 3.04
CA LEU A 51 -5.55 -12.20 4.27
C LEU A 51 -5.68 -13.63 4.81
N LYS A 52 -5.10 -13.89 5.98
CA LYS A 52 -5.18 -15.20 6.66
C LYS A 52 -5.51 -15.01 8.13
N ASN A 53 -6.51 -15.74 8.61
CA ASN A 53 -6.95 -15.73 10.02
C ASN A 53 -7.17 -14.31 10.59
N GLY A 54 -7.76 -13.42 9.78
CA GLY A 54 -8.02 -12.02 10.17
C GLY A 54 -6.82 -11.07 10.09
N VAL A 55 -5.64 -11.53 9.66
CA VAL A 55 -4.44 -10.70 9.48
C VAL A 55 -4.19 -10.45 7.99
N LEU A 56 -4.21 -9.18 7.58
CA LEU A 56 -3.84 -8.76 6.23
C LEU A 56 -2.33 -8.51 6.16
N LYS A 57 -1.63 -9.29 5.35
CA LYS A 57 -0.21 -9.09 5.00
C LYS A 57 -0.12 -8.45 3.63
N VAL A 58 0.53 -7.28 3.55
CA VAL A 58 0.83 -6.61 2.27
C VAL A 58 2.34 -6.62 2.05
N ILE A 59 2.77 -7.06 0.87
CA ILE A 59 4.16 -7.07 0.43
C ILE A 59 4.32 -5.99 -0.62
N VAL A 60 5.18 -5.00 -0.34
CA VAL A 60 5.55 -3.93 -1.28
C VAL A 60 7.00 -4.17 -1.73
N PRO A 61 7.23 -4.75 -2.92
CA PRO A 61 8.56 -5.09 -3.38
C PRO A 61 9.40 -3.85 -3.65
N LYS A 62 10.69 -3.91 -3.32
CA LYS A 62 11.66 -2.85 -3.65
C LYS A 62 12.34 -3.19 -4.97
N ILE A 63 12.46 -2.21 -5.85
CA ILE A 63 13.32 -2.31 -7.04
C ILE A 63 14.77 -2.43 -6.57
N LYS A 64 15.51 -3.42 -7.11
CA LYS A 64 16.92 -3.64 -6.78
C LYS A 64 17.73 -2.42 -7.20
N LYS A 65 18.79 -2.08 -6.45
CA LYS A 65 19.59 -0.87 -6.69
C LYS A 65 20.08 -0.75 -8.13
N GLU A 66 20.48 -1.85 -8.75
CA GLU A 66 20.98 -1.91 -10.14
C GLU A 66 19.92 -1.53 -11.18
N GLU A 67 18.65 -1.83 -10.90
CA GLU A 67 17.51 -1.58 -11.79
C GLU A 67 16.89 -0.20 -11.56
N ARG A 68 17.34 0.53 -10.52
CA ARG A 68 16.83 1.86 -10.21
C ARG A 68 17.33 2.85 -11.25
N ASN A 69 16.42 3.29 -12.11
CA ASN A 69 16.72 4.28 -13.12
C ASN A 69 16.83 5.69 -12.48
N TYR A 70 17.99 5.98 -11.88
CA TYR A 70 18.33 7.26 -11.28
C TYR A 70 18.69 8.34 -12.31
N ALA A 71 18.85 7.98 -13.59
CA ALA A 71 19.20 8.91 -14.64
C ALA A 71 18.13 10.01 -14.78
N ILE A 72 18.59 11.25 -14.79
CA ILE A 72 17.83 12.43 -15.20
C ILE A 72 18.41 12.80 -16.56
N ASN A 73 17.63 12.66 -17.63
CA ASN A 73 18.04 13.18 -18.93
C ASN A 73 17.93 14.70 -18.89
N VAL A 74 19.07 15.38 -18.79
CA VAL A 74 19.17 16.82 -18.90
C VAL A 74 19.48 17.14 -20.36
N LYS A 75 18.58 17.90 -21.02
CA LYS A 75 18.90 18.51 -22.32
C LYS A 75 19.93 19.61 -22.09
N VAL A 76 21.05 19.52 -22.80
CA VAL A 76 22.08 20.57 -22.85
C VAL A 76 21.88 21.31 -24.17
N GLU A 77 21.84 22.64 -24.11
CA GLU A 77 21.91 23.54 -25.28
C GLU A 77 23.35 23.96 -25.56
#